data_AF-A0A1B3JIM4-F1
#
_entry.id   AF-A0A1B3JIM4-F1
#
_cell.length_a   1.000
_cell.length_b   1.000
_cell.length_c   1.000
_cell.angle_alpha   90.00
_cell.angle_beta   90.00
_cell.angle_gamma   90.00
#
_symmetry.space_group_name_H-M   'P 1'
#
loop_
_entity.id
_entity.type
_entity.pdbx_description
1 polymer ?
#
loop_
_entity_poly.entity_id
_entity_poly.type
_entity_poly.pdbx_seq_one_letter_code
_entity_poly.pdbx_strand_id
1 'polypeptide(L)' 'MLAVGLSTWCNNKFANFAAMAWAFGILLFSGSLYALAFGLGKPVVWLTPIGGSLFLIGWFSLAYGSFKSKSE' A
#
# COMPACT_ATOMS: atom_id res chain seq x y z
N MET A 1 -20.25 -6.22 11.53
CA MET A 1 -20.08 -6.21 10.06
C MET A 1 -18.70 -5.69 9.64
N LEU A 2 -18.21 -4.56 10.16
CA LEU A 2 -16.82 -4.10 9.93
C LEU A 2 -15.75 -5.07 10.49
N ALA A 3 -15.91 -5.57 11.71
CA ALA A 3 -14.88 -6.41 12.35
C ALA A 3 -14.69 -7.79 11.70
N VAL A 4 -15.75 -8.41 11.18
CA VAL A 4 -15.68 -9.72 10.48
C VAL A 4 -15.10 -9.56 9.07
N GLY A 5 -15.35 -8.42 8.41
CA GLY A 5 -14.68 -8.07 7.15
C GLY A 5 -13.17 -7.88 7.32
N LEU A 6 -12.72 -7.35 8.47
CA LEU A 6 -11.29 -7.32 8.83
C LEU A 6 -10.74 -8.73 9.11
N SER A 7 -11.49 -9.61 9.76
CA SER A 7 -10.96 -10.93 10.17
C SER A 7 -10.83 -11.93 9.02
N THR A 8 -11.70 -11.89 8.01
CA THR A 8 -11.57 -12.72 6.80
C THR A 8 -10.55 -12.16 5.80
N TRP A 9 -10.22 -10.87 5.89
CA TRP A 9 -9.12 -10.24 5.14
C TRP A 9 -7.75 -10.56 5.76
N CYS A 10 -7.65 -10.64 7.09
CA CYS A 10 -6.40 -10.94 7.81
C CYS A 10 -5.81 -12.34 7.56
N ASN A 11 -6.60 -13.32 7.09
CA ASN A 11 -6.10 -14.68 6.84
C ASN A 11 -5.65 -14.92 5.38
N ASN A 12 -5.69 -13.89 4.54
CA ASN A 12 -5.22 -13.96 3.16
C ASN A 12 -3.83 -13.34 3.05
N LYS A 13 -2.81 -14.16 2.77
CA LYS A 13 -1.42 -13.70 2.58
C LYS A 13 -1.32 -12.51 1.60
N PHE A 14 -2.14 -12.51 0.56
CA PHE A 14 -2.20 -11.44 -0.43
C PHE A 14 -2.78 -10.12 0.12
N ALA A 15 -3.78 -10.20 1.00
CA ALA A 15 -4.38 -9.04 1.63
C ALA A 15 -3.43 -8.40 2.66
N ASN A 16 -2.75 -9.21 3.48
CA ASN A 16 -1.71 -8.70 4.39
C ASN A 16 -0.54 -8.06 3.62
N PHE A 17 -0.13 -8.65 2.49
CA PHE A 17 0.90 -8.05 1.64
C PHE A 17 0.44 -6.72 1.02
N ALA A 18 -0.81 -6.63 0.57
CA ALA A 18 -1.39 -5.40 0.06
C ALA A 18 -1.45 -4.31 1.15
N ALA A 19 -1.86 -4.67 2.37
CA ALA A 19 -1.91 -3.75 3.51
C ALA A 19 -0.52 -3.20 3.85
N MET A 20 0.49 -4.05 3.88
CA MET A 20 1.88 -3.64 4.13
C MET A 20 2.40 -2.72 3.02
N ALA A 21 2.18 -3.08 1.75
CA ALA A 21 2.58 -2.24 0.62
C ALA A 21 1.93 -0.85 0.68
N TRP A 22 0.63 -0.79 1.01
CA TRP A 22 -0.05 0.49 1.20
C TRP A 22 0.46 1.28 2.40
N ALA A 23 0.68 0.66 3.56
CA ALA A 23 1.20 1.36 4.74
C ALA A 23 2.56 2.02 4.45
N PHE A 24 3.49 1.28 3.83
CA PHE A 24 4.78 1.83 3.41
C PHE A 24 4.63 2.87 2.29
N GLY A 25 3.73 2.64 1.34
CA GLY A 25 3.40 3.58 0.27
C GLY A 25 2.93 4.93 0.80
N ILE A 26 2.00 4.93 1.77
CA ILE A 26 1.51 6.14 2.46
C ILE A 26 2.66 6.85 3.14
N LEU A 27 3.47 6.11 3.93
CA LEU A 27 4.54 6.71 4.70
C LEU A 27 5.58 7.39 3.80
N LEU A 28 6.02 6.72 2.74
CA LEU A 28 7.03 7.26 1.81
C LEU A 28 6.45 8.39 0.95
N PHE A 29 5.24 8.23 0.43
CA PHE A 29 4.60 9.23 -0.43
C PHE A 29 4.27 10.50 0.37
N SER A 30 3.46 10.36 1.43
CA SER A 30 3.05 11.50 2.25
C SER A 30 4.24 12.11 2.99
N GLY A 31 5.14 11.28 3.53
CA GLY A 31 6.36 11.74 4.20
C GLY A 31 7.25 12.57 3.28
N SER A 32 7.39 12.18 2.00
CA SER A 32 8.17 12.96 1.03
C SER A 32 7.55 14.32 0.71
N LEU A 33 6.22 14.42 0.63
CA LEU A 33 5.53 15.69 0.42
C LEU A 33 5.68 16.63 1.63
N TYR A 34 5.55 16.09 2.85
CA TYR A 34 5.79 16.88 4.06
C TYR A 34 7.24 17.34 4.15
N ALA A 35 8.18 16.46 3.86
CA ALA A 35 9.59 16.82 3.82
C ALA A 35 9.87 17.93 2.79
N LEU A 36 9.26 17.87 1.59
CA LEU A 36 9.34 18.93 0.60
C LEU A 36 8.76 20.26 1.13
N ALA A 37 7.64 20.20 1.86
CA ALA A 37 7.01 21.38 2.48
C ALA A 37 7.90 22.03 3.56
N PHE A 38 8.72 21.24 4.26
CA PHE A 38 9.75 21.74 5.18
C PHE A 38 11.03 22.21 4.48
N GLY A 39 11.08 22.19 3.14
CA GLY A 39 12.23 22.64 2.37
C GLY A 39 13.37 21.63 2.26
N LEU A 40 13.13 20.35 2.57
CA LEU A 40 14.12 19.30 2.31
C LEU A 40 14.32 19.16 0.80
N GLY A 41 15.59 19.07 0.39
CA GLY A 41 16.01 19.22 -1.00
C GLY A 41 15.46 18.18 -1.97
N LYS A 42 15.74 18.44 -3.26
CA LYS A 42 15.41 17.62 -4.44
C LYS A 42 15.49 16.09 -4.30
N PRO A 43 16.45 15.45 -3.58
CA PRO A 43 16.47 13.99 -3.45
C PRO A 43 15.18 13.40 -2.85
N VAL A 44 14.45 14.15 -2.02
CA VAL A 44 13.22 13.65 -1.39
C VAL A 44 12.08 13.48 -2.40
N VAL A 45 12.10 14.21 -3.53
CA VAL A 45 11.13 14.03 -4.62
C VAL A 45 11.17 12.60 -5.17
N TRP A 46 12.34 11.94 -5.19
CA TRP A 46 12.47 10.56 -5.67
C TRP A 46 11.81 9.52 -4.77
N LEU A 47 11.42 9.87 -3.53
CA LEU A 47 10.62 8.97 -2.68
C LEU A 47 9.16 8.89 -3.15
N THR A 48 8.61 9.94 -3.78
CA THR A 48 7.23 9.94 -4.28
C THR A 48 6.94 8.83 -5.29
N PRO A 49 7.74 8.59 -6.37
CA PRO A 49 7.46 7.49 -7.29
C PRO A 49 7.61 6.12 -6.63
N ILE A 50 8.46 5.98 -5.60
CA ILE A 50 8.61 4.74 -4.84
C ILE A 50 7.34 4.47 -4.03
N GLY A 51 6.82 5.47 -3.31
CA GLY A 51 5.55 5.36 -2.58
C GLY A 51 4.37 5.07 -3.50
N GLY A 52 4.32 5.73 -4.67
CA GLY A 52 3.33 5.46 -5.72
C GLY A 52 3.39 4.03 -6.27
N SER A 53 4.60 3.49 -6.47
CA SER A 53 4.78 2.12 -6.94
C SER A 53 4.29 1.09 -5.91
N LEU A 54 4.53 1.35 -4.63
CA LEU A 54 4.00 0.52 -3.53
C LEU A 54 2.47 0.53 -3.49
N PHE A 55 1.82 1.66 -3.82
CA PHE A 55 0.38 1.70 -3.98
C PHE A 55 -0.12 0.77 -5.08
N LEU A 56 0.53 0.80 -6.25
CA LEU A 56 0.20 -0.09 -7.36
C LEU A 56 0.38 -1.56 -6.99
N ILE A 57 1.49 -1.92 -6.33
CA ILE A 57 1.76 -3.29 -5.86
C ILE A 57 0.67 -3.78 -4.91
N GLY A 58 0.18 -2.93 -4.01
CA GLY A 58 -0.91 -3.27 -3.11
C GLY A 58 -2.22 -3.56 -3.85
N TRP A 59 -2.58 -2.72 -4.82
CA TRP A 59 -3.76 -2.94 -5.67
C TRP A 59 -3.64 -4.22 -6.52
N PHE A 60 -2.47 -4.47 -7.12
CA PHE A 60 -2.23 -5.71 -7.85
C PHE A 60 -2.39 -6.94 -6.95
N SER A 61 -1.79 -6.92 -5.76
CA SER A 61 -1.88 -8.05 -4.83
C SER A 61 -3.31 -8.33 -4.38
N LEU A 62 -4.10 -7.28 -4.16
CA LEU A 62 -5.52 -7.42 -3.83
C LEU A 62 -6.33 -7.97 -5.01
N ALA A 63 -6.06 -7.50 -6.23
CA ALA A 63 -6.71 -8.01 -7.44
C ALA A 63 -6.41 -9.50 -7.64
N TYR A 64 -5.12 -9.90 -7.57
CA TYR A 64 -4.71 -11.31 -7.67
C TYR A 64 -5.32 -12.18 -6.58
N GLY A 65 -5.33 -11.72 -5.33
CA GLY A 65 -5.97 -12.43 -4.22
C GLY A 65 -7.48 -12.61 -4.43
N SER A 66 -8.15 -11.59 -4.99
CA SER A 66 -9.59 -11.63 -5.27
C SER A 66 -9.93 -12.63 -6.38
N PHE A 67 -9.14 -12.67 -7.46
CA PHE A 67 -9.32 -13.66 -8.53
C PHE A 67 -9.11 -15.09 -8.02
N LYS A 68 -8.13 -15.31 -7.14
CA LYS A 68 -7.86 -16.63 -6.56
C LYS A 68 -8.95 -17.09 -5.59
N SER A 69 -9.52 -16.17 -4.80
CA SER A 69 -10.62 -16.49 -3.88
C SER A 69 -11.91 -16.93 -4.57
N LYS A 70 -12.07 -16.61 -5.87
CA LYS A 70 -13.25 -16.96 -6.67
C LYS A 70 -13.12 -18.32 -7.36
N SER A 71 -11.94 -18.93 -7.34
CA SER A 71 -11.66 -20.24 -7.95
C SER A 71 -11.63 -21.41 -6.94
N GLU A 72 -11.87 -21.14 -5.66
CA GLU A 72 -12.16 -22.15 -4.61
C GLU A 72 -13.66 -22.27 -4.35
#